data_AF-A0A6L3ZX47-F1
#
_entry.id   AF-A0A6L3ZX47-F1
#
_cell.length_a   1.000
_cell.length_b   1.000
_cell.length_c   1.000
_cell.angle_alpha   90.00
_cell.angle_beta   90.00
_cell.angle_gamma   90.00
#
_symmetry.space_group_name_H-M   'P 1'
#
loop_
_entity.id
_entity.type
_entity.pdbx_description
1 polymer ?
#
loop_
_entity_poly.entity_id
_entity_poly.type
_entity_poly.pdbx_seq_one_letter_code
_entity_poly.pdbx_strand_id
1 'polypeptide(L)' 'LNTDIAGAHNVGLRTALMLTGVATQADLATSHVQPDAVYADLPALIAAWA' A
#
# COMPACT_ATOMS: atom_id res chain seq x y z
N LEU A 1 -6.98 2.51 1.15
CA LEU A 1 -6.03 3.35 1.93
C LEU A 1 -6.52 3.59 3.37
N ASN A 2 -7.78 3.97 3.56
CA ASN A 2 -8.31 4.37 4.87
C ASN A 2 -8.49 3.22 5.89
N THR A 3 -8.34 1.96 5.49
CA THR A 3 -8.44 0.78 6.35
C THR A 3 -7.05 0.24 6.68
N ASP A 4 -6.50 -0.62 5.84
CA ASP A 4 -5.28 -1.39 6.14
C ASP A 4 -4.07 -0.46 6.33
N ILE A 5 -3.91 0.50 5.41
CA ILE A 5 -2.78 1.44 5.43
C ILE A 5 -2.91 2.43 6.59
N ALA A 6 -4.08 3.06 6.77
CA ALA A 6 -4.30 3.99 7.88
C ALA A 6 -4.22 3.28 9.25
N GLY A 7 -4.76 2.07 9.36
CA GLY A 7 -4.69 1.25 10.55
C GLY A 7 -3.24 0.92 10.93
N ALA A 8 -2.42 0.51 9.96
CA ALA A 8 -1.00 0.24 10.18
C ALA A 8 -0.21 1.50 10.56
N HIS A 9 -0.50 2.65 9.95
CA HIS A 9 0.12 3.93 10.32
C HIS A 9 -0.14 4.30 11.78
N ASN A 10 -1.35 4.05 12.29
CA ASN A 10 -1.71 4.35 13.69
C ASN A 10 -0.90 3.55 14.73
N VAL A 11 -0.26 2.45 14.32
CA VAL A 11 0.55 1.60 15.21
C VAL A 11 2.03 1.54 14.80
N GLY A 12 2.45 2.38 13.86
CA GLY A 12 3.85 2.48 13.42
C GLY A 12 4.36 1.28 12.62
N LEU A 13 3.46 0.54 11.94
CA LEU A 13 3.85 -0.55 11.05
C LEU A 13 4.12 -0.04 9.64
N ARG A 14 5.10 -0.66 8.96
CA ARG A 14 5.34 -0.45 7.53
C ARG A 14 4.24 -1.12 6.70
N THR A 15 3.96 -0.53 5.55
CA THR A 15 2.85 -0.89 4.68
C THR A 15 3.29 -1.05 3.23
N ALA A 16 2.68 -2.01 2.53
CA ALA A 16 2.83 -2.19 1.09
C ALA A 16 1.44 -2.29 0.47
N LEU A 17 1.13 -1.40 -0.48
CA LEU A 17 -0.13 -1.41 -1.21
C LEU A 17 -0.01 -2.27 -2.48
N MET A 18 -0.89 -3.26 -2.62
CA MET A 18 -1.03 -4.04 -3.85
C MET A 18 -2.13 -3.44 -4.75
N LEU A 19 -1.84 -3.26 -6.04
CA LEU A 19 -2.79 -2.72 -7.02
C LEU A 19 -3.75 -3.77 -7.61
N THR A 20 -3.77 -4.98 -7.05
CA THR A 20 -4.72 -6.04 -7.40
C THR A 20 -6.05 -5.95 -6.63
N GLY A 21 -6.13 -5.07 -5.63
CA GLY A 21 -7.26 -4.95 -4.71
C GLY A 21 -8.24 -3.83 -5.07
N VAL A 22 -8.92 -3.30 -4.05
CA VAL A 22 -9.90 -2.21 -4.20
C VAL A 22 -9.25 -0.88 -4.53
N ALA A 23 -8.06 -0.63 -3.98
CA ALA A 23 -7.35 0.63 -4.17
C ALA A 23 -6.56 0.64 -5.48
N THR A 24 -6.61 1.77 -6.16
CA THR A 24 -5.98 2.02 -7.45
C THR A 24 -4.86 3.04 -7.32
N GLN A 25 -4.08 3.20 -8.39
CA GLN A 25 -3.03 4.23 -8.44
C GLN A 25 -3.60 5.65 -8.38
N ALA A 26 -4.80 5.88 -8.89
CA ALA A 26 -5.45 7.19 -8.83
C ALA A 26 -5.83 7.59 -7.39
N ASP A 27 -6.16 6.63 -6.53
CA ASP A 27 -6.51 6.88 -5.13
C ASP A 27 -5.34 7.44 -4.31
N LEU A 28 -4.10 7.17 -4.73
CA LEU A 28 -2.90 7.71 -4.09
C LEU A 28 -2.77 9.23 -4.31
N ALA A 29 -3.25 9.75 -5.43
CA ALA A 29 -3.13 11.17 -5.74
C ALA A 29 -3.99 12.07 -4.84
N THR A 30 -5.06 11.51 -4.27
CA THR A 30 -6.04 12.25 -3.45
C THR A 30 -5.99 11.87 -1.98
N SER A 31 -5.27 10.81 -1.60
CA SER A 31 -5.21 10.36 -0.22
C SER A 31 -4.13 11.08 0.60
N HIS A 32 -4.51 11.51 1.80
CA HIS A 32 -3.57 12.02 2.80
C HIS A 32 -2.79 10.91 3.52
N VAL A 33 -3.21 9.64 3.36
CA VAL A 33 -2.53 8.48 3.93
C VAL A 33 -1.82 7.75 2.80
N GLN A 34 -0.49 7.67 2.88
CA GLN A 34 0.33 7.05 1.86
C GLN A 34 0.93 5.73 2.38
N PRO A 35 0.96 4.67 1.57
CA PRO A 35 1.70 3.47 1.90
C PRO A 35 3.21 3.71 1.77
N ASP A 36 4.03 2.90 2.44
CA ASP A 36 5.50 3.01 2.32
C ASP A 36 6.02 2.47 0.97
N ALA A 37 5.29 1.51 0.40
CA ALA A 37 5.59 0.94 -0.90
C ALA A 37 4.31 0.61 -1.68
N VAL A 38 4.41 0.61 -3.01
CA VAL A 38 3.32 0.25 -3.92
C VAL A 38 3.84 -0.77 -4.92
N TYR A 39 3.11 -1.87 -5.09
CA TYR A 39 3.46 -2.92 -6.05
C TYR A 39 2.25 -3.29 -6.90
N ALA A 40 2.54 -3.75 -8.12
CA ALA A 40 1.50 -4.23 -9.03
C ALA A 40 0.74 -5.43 -8.43
N ASP A 41 1.48 -6.38 -7.84
CA ASP A 41 0.96 -7.61 -7.26
C ASP A 41 1.93 -8.23 -6.23
N LEU A 42 1.53 -9.36 -5.65
CA LEU A 42 2.33 -10.09 -4.66
C LEU A 42 3.64 -10.66 -5.24
N PRO A 43 3.68 -11.26 -6.44
CA PRO A 43 4.95 -11.65 -7.07
C PRO A 43 5.96 -10.50 -7.19
N ALA A 44 5.52 -9.30 -7.58
CA ALA A 44 6.38 -8.12 -7.65
C ALA A 44 6.93 -7.71 -6.27
N LEU A 45 6.12 -7.80 -5.22
CA LEU A 45 6.58 -7.60 -3.84
C LEU A 45 7.67 -8.62 -3.47
N ILE A 46 7.43 -9.91 -3.70
CA ILE A 46 8.39 -10.98 -3.36
C ILE A 46 9.71 -10.77 -4.10
N ALA A 47 9.66 -10.39 -5.39
CA ALA A 47 10.85 -10.12 -6.18
C ALA A 47 11.66 -8.92 -5.66
N ALA A 48 11.00 -7.90 -5.09
CA ALA A 48 11.66 -6.73 -4.52
C ALA A 48 12.13 -6.91 -3.07
N TRP A 49 11.73 -7.99 -2.40
CA TRP A 49 12.05 -8.23 -0.99
C TRP A 49 13.37 -8.97 -0.77
N ALA A 50 13.89 -9.63 -1.82
CA ALA A 50 15.16 -10.33 -1.81
C ALA A 50 16.35 -9.36 -1.68
#